data_AF-A0AAE1B4H0-F1
#
_entry.id   AF-A0AAE1B4H0-F1
#
_cell.length_a   1.000
_cell.length_b   1.000
_cell.length_c   1.000
_cell.angle_alpha   90.00
_cell.angle_beta   90.00
_cell.angle_gamma   90.00
#
_symmetry.space_group_name_H-M   'P 1'
#
loop_
_entity.id
_entity.type
_entity.pdbx_description
1 polymer ?
#
loop_
_entity_poly.entity_id
_entity_poly.type
_entity_poly.pdbx_seq_one_letter_code
_entity_poly.pdbx_strand_id
1 'polypeptide(L)'
;MHPEEVTNLKKCGLWFPGGACPVLGCGAKTIRKACELRRHWREMHESIVATYPCSMCSFFAKRRFDVVQHFMTCHRSIRNRMGKSHCVGNVIYQQNPSYVDPHPLTLESVLGRHDYPSDNEVL
;
A
#
# COMPACT_ATOMS: atom_id res chain seq x y z
N MET A 1 -1.93 47.63 15.55
CA MET A 1 -1.21 46.59 14.78
C MET A 1 -1.81 45.26 15.19
N HIS A 2 -2.56 44.62 14.31
CA HIS A 2 -3.11 43.27 14.52
C HIS A 2 -2.30 42.29 13.68
N PRO A 3 -1.70 41.27 14.31
CA PRO A 3 -1.45 40.01 13.63
C PRO A 3 -2.02 38.87 14.51
N GLU A 4 -2.58 37.77 14.04
CA GLU A 4 -2.41 37.03 12.80
C GLU A 4 -3.75 36.28 12.61
N GLU A 5 -4.46 36.51 11.50
CA GLU A 5 -5.50 35.56 11.09
C GLU A 5 -4.78 34.32 10.56
N VAL A 6 -4.57 33.33 11.44
CA VAL A 6 -4.06 32.01 11.06
C VAL A 6 -5.10 31.36 10.15
N THR A 7 -4.93 31.60 8.85
CA THR A 7 -5.75 31.02 7.80
C THR A 7 -5.77 29.51 7.98
N ASN A 8 -6.98 28.99 8.18
CA ASN A 8 -7.31 27.56 8.21
C ASN A 8 -7.16 26.99 6.79
N LEU A 9 -5.93 26.99 6.28
CA LEU A 9 -5.55 26.36 5.03
C LEU A 9 -5.72 24.86 5.21
N LYS A 10 -6.81 24.31 4.68
CA LYS A 10 -6.95 22.87 4.44
C LYS A 10 -5.68 22.41 3.73
N LYS A 11 -4.82 21.66 4.43
CA LYS A 11 -3.59 21.13 3.85
C LYS A 11 -3.96 20.04 2.83
N CYS A 12 -4.08 20.44 1.57
CA CYS A 12 -4.25 19.53 0.44
C CYS A 12 -2.98 18.69 0.26
N GLY A 13 -3.16 17.39 0.00
CA GLY A 13 -2.05 16.50 -0.33
C GLY A 13 -1.44 16.84 -1.69
N LEU A 14 -0.16 16.46 -1.87
CA LEU A 14 0.54 16.61 -3.16
C LEU A 14 0.00 15.70 -4.26
N TRP A 15 -0.67 14.60 -3.91
CA TRP A 15 -1.27 13.66 -4.86
C TRP A 15 -2.78 13.86 -4.99
N PHE A 16 -3.31 13.56 -6.19
CA PHE A 16 -4.74 13.56 -6.50
C PHE A 16 -5.15 12.26 -7.22
N PRO A 17 -6.43 11.82 -7.16
CA PRO A 17 -6.91 10.63 -7.87
C PRO A 17 -6.60 10.65 -9.37
N GLY A 18 -5.90 9.62 -9.85
CA GLY A 18 -5.41 9.53 -11.23
C GLY A 18 -4.00 10.10 -11.45
N GLY A 19 -3.43 10.79 -10.44
CA GLY A 19 -2.08 11.33 -10.49
C GLY A 19 -0.98 10.28 -10.29
N ALA A 20 0.24 10.66 -10.66
CA ALA A 20 1.47 9.90 -10.43
C ALA A 20 1.94 10.00 -8.98
N CYS A 21 2.80 9.08 -8.54
CA CYS A 21 3.52 9.24 -7.28
C CYS A 21 4.46 10.45 -7.38
N PRO A 22 4.43 11.41 -6.42
CA PRO A 22 5.28 12.60 -6.46
C PRO A 22 6.73 12.35 -6.03
N VAL A 23 7.06 11.14 -5.55
CA VAL A 23 8.43 10.80 -5.13
C VAL A 23 9.35 10.72 -6.35
N LEU A 24 10.43 11.49 -6.31
CA LEU A 24 11.45 11.51 -7.36
C LEU A 24 12.06 10.12 -7.56
N GLY A 25 12.18 9.67 -8.81
CA GLY A 25 12.77 8.37 -9.14
C GLY A 25 11.82 7.16 -8.97
N CYS A 26 10.62 7.33 -8.44
CA CYS A 26 9.67 6.23 -8.25
C CYS A 26 9.05 5.71 -9.58
N GLY A 27 8.65 6.64 -10.46
CA GLY A 27 8.13 6.31 -11.80
C GLY A 27 6.70 5.75 -11.84
N ALA A 28 5.99 5.63 -10.71
CA ALA A 28 4.58 5.22 -10.69
C ALA A 28 3.67 6.31 -11.32
N LYS A 29 3.17 6.05 -12.53
CA LYS A 29 2.56 7.08 -13.40
C LYS A 29 1.09 7.41 -13.10
N THR A 30 0.33 6.46 -12.58
CA THR A 30 -1.12 6.63 -12.38
C THR A 30 -1.57 5.77 -11.22
N ILE A 31 -2.09 6.42 -10.19
CA ILE A 31 -2.69 5.80 -9.01
C ILE A 31 -4.09 6.36 -8.91
N ARG A 32 -5.13 5.51 -8.84
CA ARG A 32 -6.52 5.95 -8.98
C ARG A 32 -7.18 6.20 -7.64
N LYS A 33 -6.78 5.46 -6.60
CA LYS A 33 -7.37 5.53 -5.26
C LYS A 33 -6.35 5.83 -4.18
N ALA A 34 -6.77 6.51 -3.13
CA ALA A 34 -5.91 6.77 -1.97
C ALA A 34 -5.44 5.47 -1.29
N CYS A 35 -6.26 4.41 -1.30
CA CYS A 35 -5.86 3.09 -0.78
C CYS A 35 -4.76 2.44 -1.63
N GLU A 36 -4.76 2.65 -2.94
CA GLU A 36 -3.69 2.20 -3.84
C GLU A 36 -2.40 2.97 -3.57
N LEU A 37 -2.48 4.29 -3.33
CA LEU A 37 -1.32 5.10 -2.96
C LEU A 37 -0.73 4.66 -1.61
N ARG A 38 -1.58 4.43 -0.59
CA ARG A 38 -1.13 3.90 0.71
C ARG A 38 -0.45 2.54 0.59
N ARG A 39 -0.95 1.67 -0.30
CA ARG A 39 -0.32 0.38 -0.57
C ARG A 39 1.00 0.55 -1.30
N HIS A 40 1.03 1.37 -2.35
CA HIS A 40 2.23 1.71 -3.10
C HIS A 40 3.33 2.25 -2.19
N TRP A 41 2.98 3.17 -1.27
CA TRP A 41 3.91 3.74 -0.30
C TRP A 41 4.57 2.67 0.57
N ARG A 42 3.79 1.74 1.12
CA ARG A 42 4.32 0.60 1.90
C ARG A 42 5.21 -0.33 1.08
N GLU A 43 4.90 -0.51 -0.20
CA GLU A 43 5.63 -1.43 -1.07
C GLU A 43 6.96 -0.84 -1.61
N MET A 44 7.11 0.49 -1.64
CA MET A 44 8.19 1.20 -2.33
C MET A 44 8.92 2.25 -1.48
N HIS A 45 8.25 2.90 -0.53
CA HIS A 45 8.77 4.06 0.20
C HIS A 45 8.96 3.80 1.70
N GLU A 46 8.72 2.57 2.16
CA GLU A 46 9.13 2.08 3.47
C GLU A 46 10.36 1.18 3.32
N SER A 47 11.36 1.40 4.19
CA SER A 47 12.64 0.68 4.18
C SER A 47 12.49 -0.79 4.59
N ILE A 48 11.46 -1.10 5.38
CA ILE A 48 11.05 -2.45 5.74
C ILE A 48 9.72 -2.76 5.06
N VAL A 49 9.61 -3.91 4.40
CA VAL A 49 8.39 -4.37 3.73
C VAL A 49 7.89 -5.66 4.36
N ALA A 50 6.57 -5.77 4.49
CA ALA A 50 5.91 -7.00 4.86
C ALA A 50 5.77 -7.93 3.65
N THR A 51 6.18 -9.18 3.80
CA THR A 51 5.94 -10.25 2.84
C THR A 51 5.09 -11.34 3.46
N TYR A 52 4.29 -11.96 2.60
CA TYR A 52 3.37 -13.02 2.94
C TYR A 52 3.91 -14.31 2.32
N PRO A 53 4.36 -15.29 3.11
CA PRO A 53 4.79 -16.58 2.58
C PRO A 53 3.58 -17.49 2.31
N CYS A 54 3.73 -18.39 1.35
CA CYS A 54 2.84 -19.53 1.19
C CYS A 54 3.03 -20.50 2.35
N SER A 55 1.94 -21.09 2.84
CA SER A 55 2.00 -22.09 3.92
C SER A 55 2.54 -23.45 3.48
N MET A 56 2.68 -23.70 2.17
CA MET A 56 2.99 -25.03 1.61
C MET A 56 4.28 -25.08 0.80
N CYS A 57 4.85 -23.94 0.42
CA CYS A 57 6.11 -23.88 -0.33
C CYS A 57 6.87 -22.57 -0.04
N SER A 58 8.05 -22.41 -0.65
CA SER A 58 8.91 -21.24 -0.48
C SER A 58 8.45 -19.99 -1.23
N PHE A 59 7.31 -20.03 -1.92
CA PHE A 59 6.74 -18.84 -2.57
C PHE A 59 6.36 -17.78 -1.54
N PHE A 60 6.64 -16.52 -1.83
CA PHE A 60 6.17 -15.38 -1.04
C PHE A 60 5.84 -14.20 -1.95
N ALA A 61 4.98 -13.29 -1.48
CA ALA A 61 4.62 -12.08 -2.19
C ALA A 61 4.45 -10.89 -1.25
N LYS A 62 4.50 -9.66 -1.79
CA LYS A 62 4.25 -8.42 -1.02
C LYS A 62 2.77 -8.27 -0.61
N ARG A 63 1.85 -9.03 -1.22
CA ARG A 63 0.41 -8.95 -0.94
C ARG A 63 -0.17 -10.32 -0.62
N ARG A 64 -1.03 -10.36 0.40
CA ARG A 64 -1.78 -11.56 0.81
C ARG A 64 -2.59 -12.17 -0.35
N PHE A 65 -3.21 -11.33 -1.17
CA PHE A 65 -4.01 -11.77 -2.32
C PHE A 65 -3.19 -12.61 -3.30
N ASP A 66 -1.96 -12.19 -3.60
CA ASP A 66 -1.09 -12.90 -4.55
C ASP A 66 -0.72 -14.30 -4.03
N VAL A 67 -0.49 -14.45 -2.73
CA VAL A 67 -0.23 -15.76 -2.11
C VAL A 67 -1.47 -16.65 -2.15
N VAL A 68 -2.64 -16.09 -1.87
CA VAL A 68 -3.90 -16.84 -1.97
C VAL A 68 -4.12 -17.30 -3.42
N GLN A 69 -3.95 -16.42 -4.40
CA GLN A 69 -4.07 -16.76 -5.81
C GLN A 69 -3.06 -17.85 -6.20
N HIS A 70 -1.79 -17.68 -5.83
CA HIS A 70 -0.74 -18.69 -6.01
C HIS A 70 -1.15 -20.04 -5.41
N PHE A 71 -1.65 -20.06 -4.17
CA PHE A 71 -2.08 -21.29 -3.52
C PHE A 71 -3.23 -21.96 -4.27
N MET A 72 -4.20 -21.17 -4.73
CA MET A 72 -5.38 -21.68 -5.44
C MET A 72 -5.02 -22.29 -6.80
N THR A 73 -3.94 -21.83 -7.45
CA THR A 73 -3.45 -22.36 -8.73
C THR A 73 -2.46 -23.50 -8.54
N CYS A 74 -1.53 -23.41 -7.60
CA CYS A 74 -0.42 -24.36 -7.42
C CYS A 74 -0.70 -25.48 -6.42
N HIS A 75 -1.58 -25.28 -5.43
CA HIS A 75 -1.89 -26.26 -4.37
C HIS A 75 -3.34 -26.77 -4.43
N ARG A 76 -3.86 -26.95 -5.65
CA ARG A 76 -5.27 -27.32 -5.91
C ARG A 76 -5.75 -28.60 -5.20
N SER A 77 -4.87 -29.59 -5.04
CA SER A 77 -5.16 -30.86 -4.34
C SER A 77 -5.34 -30.68 -2.82
N ILE A 78 -4.76 -29.62 -2.25
CA ILE A 78 -4.81 -29.30 -0.82
C ILE A 78 -5.93 -28.30 -0.53
N ARG A 79 -6.17 -27.37 -1.46
CA ARG A 79 -7.29 -26.42 -1.42
C ARG A 79 -8.62 -27.10 -1.07
N ASN A 80 -8.90 -28.25 -1.68
CA ASN A 80 -10.16 -28.97 -1.48
C ASN A 80 -10.29 -29.57 -0.06
N ARG A 81 -9.18 -29.66 0.69
CA ARG A 81 -9.13 -30.21 2.05
C ARG A 81 -9.08 -29.16 3.16
N MET A 82 -8.36 -28.05 2.97
CA MET A 82 -8.03 -27.13 4.08
C MET A 82 -8.70 -25.75 4.04
N GLY A 83 -9.61 -25.48 3.11
CA GLY A 83 -10.26 -24.17 3.01
C GLY A 83 -9.29 -23.01 2.72
N LYS A 84 -9.81 -21.79 2.50
CA LYS A 84 -8.99 -20.64 2.06
C LYS A 84 -8.15 -19.99 3.17
N SER A 85 -8.42 -20.32 4.43
CA SER A 85 -7.81 -19.65 5.59
C SER A 85 -6.37 -20.08 5.85
N HIS A 86 -5.96 -21.25 5.36
CA HIS A 86 -4.65 -21.85 5.62
C HIS A 86 -3.65 -21.64 4.48
N CYS A 87 -3.90 -20.71 3.55
CA CYS A 87 -3.06 -20.50 2.37
C CYS A 87 -1.80 -19.66 2.62
N VAL A 88 -1.81 -18.85 3.68
CA VAL A 88 -0.80 -17.82 3.96
C VAL A 88 -0.16 -18.12 5.30
N GLY A 89 1.17 -18.18 5.33
CA GLY A 89 1.94 -18.33 6.56
C GLY A 89 2.03 -17.01 7.35
N ASN A 90 2.88 -17.02 8.38
CA ASN A 90 3.12 -15.85 9.21
C ASN A 90 3.78 -14.73 8.41
N VAL A 91 3.37 -13.48 8.65
CA VAL A 91 3.93 -12.30 7.98
C VAL A 91 5.41 -12.16 8.35
N ILE A 92 6.25 -11.91 7.36
CA ILE A 92 7.69 -11.69 7.52
C ILE A 92 7.98 -10.23 7.21
N TYR A 93 8.75 -9.56 8.06
CA TYR A 93 9.24 -8.21 7.81
C TYR A 93 10.71 -8.29 7.39
N GLN A 94 11.05 -7.65 6.26
CA GLN A 94 12.40 -7.67 5.71
C GLN A 94 12.76 -6.33 5.06
N GLN A 95 14.06 -6.10 4.82
CA GLN A 95 14.51 -4.94 4.06
C GLN A 95 13.84 -4.90 2.68
N ASN A 96 13.39 -3.72 2.26
CA ASN A 96 12.69 -3.55 0.99
C ASN A 96 13.70 -3.37 -0.15
N PRO A 97 13.90 -4.38 -1.02
CA PRO A 97 14.84 -4.26 -2.13
C PRO A 97 14.36 -3.27 -3.20
N SER A 98 13.09 -2.89 -3.19
CA SER A 98 12.50 -1.89 -4.09
C SER A 98 12.41 -0.52 -3.44
N TYR A 99 13.12 -0.28 -2.33
CA TYR A 99 13.06 0.97 -1.60
C TYR A 99 13.52 2.15 -2.47
N VAL A 100 12.68 3.18 -2.54
CA VAL A 100 12.97 4.49 -3.12
C VAL A 100 12.76 5.51 -2.01
N ASP A 101 13.82 6.25 -1.68
CA ASP A 101 13.76 7.26 -0.61
C ASP A 101 12.72 8.34 -0.94
N PRO A 102 11.66 8.47 -0.12
CA PRO A 102 10.66 9.50 -0.34
C PRO A 102 11.09 10.89 0.13
N HIS A 103 12.21 11.05 0.83
CA HIS A 103 12.64 12.33 1.39
C HIS A 103 12.67 13.44 0.32
N PRO A 104 12.11 14.64 0.59
CA PRO A 104 11.58 15.14 1.86
C PRO A 104 10.08 14.84 2.11
N LEU A 105 9.45 14.01 1.28
CA LEU A 105 8.02 13.73 1.34
C LEU A 105 7.68 12.66 2.39
N THR A 106 6.50 12.79 2.99
CA THR A 106 5.90 11.76 3.83
C THR A 106 4.56 11.32 3.24
N LEU A 107 4.06 10.16 3.66
CA LEU A 107 2.74 9.70 3.23
C LEU A 107 1.64 10.71 3.60
N GLU A 108 1.75 11.36 4.78
CA GLU A 108 0.82 12.41 5.23
C GLU A 108 0.90 13.64 4.32
N SER A 109 2.11 14.11 3.96
CA SER A 109 2.24 15.27 3.07
C SER A 109 1.71 14.99 1.67
N VAL A 110 1.81 13.72 1.21
CA VAL A 110 1.35 13.31 -0.11
C VAL A 110 -0.17 13.12 -0.17
N LEU A 111 -0.79 12.54 0.86
CA LEU A 111 -2.25 12.35 0.91
C LEU A 111 -3.01 13.58 1.42
N GLY A 112 -2.37 14.41 2.25
CA GLY A 112 -3.01 15.52 2.94
C GLY A 112 -3.91 15.07 4.10
N ARG A 113 -4.40 16.04 4.88
CA ARG A 113 -5.43 15.83 5.90
C ARG A 113 -6.79 16.08 5.27
N HIS A 114 -7.24 15.14 4.46
CA HIS A 114 -8.60 15.16 3.93
C HIS A 114 -9.28 13.85 4.28
N ASP A 115 -10.44 13.95 4.93
CA ASP A 115 -11.45 12.90 5.02
C ASP A 115 -11.87 12.51 3.60
N TYR A 116 -11.06 11.66 2.95
CA TYR A 116 -11.53 10.96 1.76
C TYR A 116 -12.61 10.00 2.28
N PRO A 117 -13.90 10.21 1.92
CA PRO A 117 -14.95 9.32 2.38
C PRO A 117 -14.51 7.91 2.02
N SER A 118 -14.47 7.04 3.03
CA SER A 118 -14.18 5.64 2.79
C SER A 118 -15.13 5.15 1.70
N ASP A 119 -14.66 4.29 0.77
CA ASP A 119 -15.46 3.69 -0.31
C ASP A 119 -16.71 2.91 0.22
N ASN A 120 -17.06 3.01 1.51
CA ASN A 120 -18.22 2.43 2.20
C ASN A 120 -19.43 3.37 2.35
N GLU A 121 -19.38 4.64 1.93
CA GLU A 121 -20.55 5.56 2.03
C GLU A 121 -21.26 5.84 0.70
N VAL A 122 -21.08 4.97 -0.30
CA VAL A 122 -21.86 4.99 -1.54
C VAL A 122 -22.61 3.68 -1.69
N LEU A 123 -23.66 3.51 -0.89
CA LEU A 123 -24.79 2.60 -1.12
C LEU A 123 -26.09 3.24 -0.62
#